data_AF-A0A1E4FJY4-F1
#
_entry.id   AF-A0A1E4FJY4-F1
#
_cell.length_a   1.000
_cell.length_b   1.000
_cell.length_c   1.000
_cell.angle_alpha   90.00
_cell.angle_beta   90.00
_cell.angle_gamma   90.00
#
_symmetry.space_group_name_H-M   'P 1'
#
loop_
_entity.id
_entity.type
_entity.pdbx_description
1 polymer ?
#
loop_
_entity_poly.entity_id
_entity_poly.type
_entity_poly.pdbx_seq_one_letter_code
_entity_poly.pdbx_strand_id
1 'polypeptide(L)'
;MDFPTILSRRSMLKASSCLVAGAAIAPVAAVAASHVPQVLTLLLVEYEAAAVEHKNAQTDLDEARRRRADMLDKAYLYVEFPRRRYARLGESFQAYYPEYAAAVLKEDMSADLAIAAEDSAEVQAVRKKYALARRRLARQVRKYRAIEARSGYPEALERDKASYRRFHAAHDALAAYRPVALAEVAAIIRATAAVGPFVGYSHGINVRDIADMLDIEVAL
;
A
#
# COMPACT_ATOMS: atom_id res chain seq x y z
N MET A 1 -22.84 12.44 -7.01
CA MET A 1 -23.50 11.82 -5.84
C MET A 1 -24.46 10.77 -6.37
N ASP A 2 -24.66 9.70 -5.59
CA ASP A 2 -25.73 8.67 -5.69
C ASP A 2 -25.50 7.52 -6.68
N PHE A 3 -25.52 6.21 -6.38
CA PHE A 3 -25.70 5.37 -5.17
C PHE A 3 -24.95 4.03 -5.43
N PRO A 4 -24.72 3.16 -4.42
CA PRO A 4 -23.81 2.02 -4.46
C PRO A 4 -24.38 0.86 -5.29
N THR A 5 -23.49 0.08 -5.88
CA THR A 5 -23.75 -1.23 -6.49
C THR A 5 -24.63 -2.07 -5.55
N ILE A 6 -25.93 -2.12 -5.83
CA ILE A 6 -26.88 -2.99 -5.15
C ILE A 6 -26.49 -4.42 -5.55
N LEU A 7 -25.67 -5.07 -4.72
CA LEU A 7 -25.57 -6.52 -4.75
C LEU A 7 -27.00 -7.06 -4.62
N SER A 8 -27.45 -7.82 -5.61
CA SER A 8 -28.84 -8.28 -5.62
C SER A 8 -29.14 -9.05 -4.33
N ARG A 9 -30.35 -8.88 -3.77
CA ARG A 9 -30.77 -9.64 -2.58
C ARG A 9 -30.60 -11.14 -2.77
N ARG A 10 -30.71 -11.65 -4.01
CA ARG A 10 -30.45 -13.06 -4.36
C ARG A 10 -28.96 -13.40 -4.22
N SER A 11 -28.05 -12.54 -4.66
CA SER A 11 -26.60 -12.74 -4.55
C SER A 11 -26.14 -12.72 -3.09
N MET A 12 -26.70 -11.82 -2.27
CA MET A 12 -26.43 -11.82 -0.82
C MET A 12 -27.01 -13.04 -0.10
N LEU A 13 -28.22 -13.48 -0.46
CA LEU A 13 -28.83 -14.70 0.12
C LEU A 13 -28.04 -15.96 -0.26
N LYS A 14 -27.58 -16.07 -1.52
CA LYS A 14 -26.68 -17.14 -1.96
C LYS A 14 -25.37 -17.12 -1.16
N ALA A 15 -24.70 -15.98 -1.08
CA ALA A 15 -23.44 -15.84 -0.33
C ALA A 15 -23.61 -16.14 1.18
N SER A 16 -24.68 -15.66 1.80
CA SER A 16 -24.99 -15.93 3.21
C SER A 16 -25.32 -17.40 3.44
N SER A 17 -26.03 -18.07 2.53
CA SER A 17 -26.30 -19.51 2.60
C SER A 17 -25.03 -20.36 2.41
N CYS A 18 -24.10 -19.94 1.55
CA CYS A 18 -22.80 -20.58 1.38
C CYS A 18 -21.88 -20.43 2.60
N LEU A 19 -21.91 -19.28 3.28
CA LEU A 19 -21.13 -19.06 4.51
C LEU A 19 -21.65 -19.91 5.68
N VAL A 20 -22.98 -20.04 5.82
CA VAL A 20 -23.60 -20.92 6.83
C VAL A 20 -23.34 -22.39 6.51
N ALA A 21 -23.37 -22.78 5.23
CA ALA A 21 -22.95 -24.12 4.80
C ALA A 21 -21.46 -24.38 5.08
N GLY A 22 -20.59 -23.39 4.86
CA GLY A 22 -19.15 -23.48 5.14
C GLY A 22 -18.82 -23.76 6.61
N ALA A 23 -19.57 -23.19 7.54
CA ALA A 23 -19.41 -23.44 8.98
C ALA A 23 -19.82 -24.87 9.41
N ALA A 24 -20.71 -25.52 8.65
CA ALA A 24 -21.19 -26.89 8.93
C ALA A 24 -20.33 -28.00 8.30
N ILE A 25 -19.39 -27.67 7.40
CA ILE A 25 -18.60 -28.64 6.60
C ILE A 25 -17.27 -29.03 7.29
N ALA A 26 -17.04 -28.61 8.54
CA ALA A 26 -15.82 -28.97 9.29
C ALA A 26 -15.57 -30.49 9.41
N PRO A 27 -16.58 -31.39 9.59
CA PRO A 27 -16.33 -32.82 9.69
C PRO A 27 -16.40 -33.58 8.35
N VAL A 28 -17.13 -33.06 7.35
CA VAL A 28 -17.37 -33.80 6.08
C VAL A 28 -16.25 -33.59 5.07
N ALA A 29 -15.52 -32.48 5.15
CA ALA A 29 -14.41 -32.22 4.25
C ALA A 29 -13.13 -33.02 4.54
N ALA A 30 -13.03 -33.67 5.70
CA ALA A 30 -11.96 -34.63 5.98
C ALA A 30 -12.04 -35.88 5.09
N VAL A 31 -13.21 -36.14 4.47
CA VAL A 31 -13.46 -37.31 3.61
C VAL A 31 -13.34 -36.99 2.11
N ALA A 32 -13.24 -35.72 1.71
CA ALA A 32 -13.36 -35.30 0.30
C ALA A 32 -12.07 -34.72 -0.32
N ALA A 33 -10.89 -35.17 0.09
CA ALA A 33 -9.63 -34.79 -0.55
C ALA A 33 -9.49 -35.33 -2.00
N SER A 34 -10.32 -36.29 -2.41
CA SER A 34 -10.34 -36.91 -3.73
C SER A 34 -11.12 -36.13 -4.81
N HIS A 35 -11.72 -34.97 -4.48
CA HIS A 35 -12.65 -34.26 -5.38
C HIS A 35 -12.32 -32.79 -5.65
N VAL A 36 -11.17 -32.28 -5.19
CA VAL A 36 -10.72 -30.92 -5.56
C VAL A 36 -9.85 -31.02 -6.82
N PRO A 37 -10.19 -30.31 -7.91
CA PRO A 37 -9.37 -30.32 -9.11
C PRO A 37 -7.96 -29.81 -8.82
N GLN A 38 -6.96 -30.45 -9.43
CA GLN A 38 -5.54 -30.08 -9.28
C GLN A 38 -5.29 -28.59 -9.59
N VAL A 39 -6.02 -28.03 -10.56
CA VAL A 39 -5.96 -26.61 -10.91
C VAL A 39 -6.35 -25.72 -9.74
N LEU A 40 -7.45 -26.03 -9.04
CA LEU A 40 -7.86 -25.28 -7.85
C LEU A 40 -6.84 -25.44 -6.73
N THR A 41 -6.30 -26.65 -6.53
CA THR A 41 -5.24 -26.86 -5.54
C THR A 41 -4.03 -25.95 -5.80
N LEU A 42 -3.58 -25.85 -7.05
CA LEU A 42 -2.45 -24.98 -7.42
C LEU A 42 -2.77 -23.49 -7.20
N LEU A 43 -3.98 -23.04 -7.55
CA LEU A 43 -4.41 -21.66 -7.30
C LEU A 43 -4.45 -21.32 -5.81
N LEU A 44 -4.97 -22.23 -4.98
CA LEU A 44 -5.03 -22.03 -3.53
C LEU A 44 -3.64 -21.99 -2.89
N VAL A 45 -2.73 -22.89 -3.31
CA VAL A 45 -1.34 -22.92 -2.84
C VAL A 45 -0.59 -21.62 -3.20
N GLU A 46 -0.74 -21.13 -4.44
CA GLU A 46 -0.10 -19.89 -4.86
C GLU A 46 -0.68 -18.67 -4.14
N TYR A 47 -2.01 -18.61 -3.97
CA TYR A 47 -2.67 -17.54 -3.22
C TYR A 47 -2.19 -17.48 -1.77
N GLU A 48 -2.11 -18.62 -1.08
CA GLU A 48 -1.62 -18.68 0.30
C GLU A 48 -0.15 -18.26 0.40
N ALA A 49 0.72 -18.78 -0.47
CA ALA A 49 2.14 -18.44 -0.48
C ALA A 49 2.37 -16.94 -0.76
N ALA A 50 1.66 -16.38 -1.73
CA ALA A 50 1.77 -14.96 -2.08
C ALA A 50 1.24 -14.04 -0.96
N ALA A 51 0.18 -14.44 -0.26
CA ALA A 51 -0.34 -13.69 0.87
C ALA A 51 0.61 -13.67 2.07
N VAL A 52 1.21 -14.82 2.39
CA VAL A 52 2.23 -14.92 3.45
C VAL A 52 3.46 -14.08 3.10
N GLU A 53 3.93 -14.13 1.85
CA GLU A 53 5.04 -13.30 1.39
C GLU A 53 4.73 -11.80 1.51
N HIS A 54 3.56 -11.37 1.06
CA HIS A 54 3.13 -9.98 1.14
C HIS A 54 3.06 -9.48 2.59
N LYS A 55 2.50 -10.28 3.50
CA LYS A 55 2.49 -9.94 4.94
C LYS A 55 3.90 -9.79 5.52
N ASN A 56 4.81 -10.69 5.16
CA ASN A 56 6.20 -10.62 5.63
C ASN A 56 6.88 -9.36 5.07
N ALA A 57 6.66 -9.03 3.80
CA ALA A 57 7.18 -7.80 3.20
C ALA A 57 6.61 -6.54 3.83
N GLN A 58 5.32 -6.52 4.17
CA GLN A 58 4.72 -5.41 4.94
C GLN A 58 5.33 -5.27 6.33
N THR A 59 5.58 -6.38 7.01
CA THR A 59 6.24 -6.38 8.33
C THR A 59 7.65 -5.79 8.24
N ASP A 60 8.42 -6.23 7.24
CA ASP A 60 9.76 -5.68 6.96
C ASP A 60 9.72 -4.19 6.62
N LEU A 61 8.73 -3.76 5.83
CA LEU A 61 8.53 -2.36 5.46
C LEU A 61 8.20 -1.48 6.67
N ASP A 62 7.32 -1.95 7.55
CA ASP A 62 6.97 -1.22 8.78
C ASP A 62 8.16 -1.10 9.73
N GLU A 63 8.98 -2.15 9.86
CA GLU A 63 10.23 -2.08 10.62
C GLU A 63 11.21 -1.07 10.01
N ALA A 64 11.44 -1.14 8.69
CA ALA A 64 12.31 -0.21 7.99
C ALA A 64 11.81 1.24 8.09
N ARG A 65 10.49 1.46 8.02
CA ARG A 65 9.86 2.77 8.21
C ARG A 65 10.13 3.32 9.61
N ARG A 66 9.93 2.52 10.66
CA ARG A 66 10.22 2.94 12.05
C ARG A 66 11.70 3.28 12.22
N ARG A 67 12.60 2.42 11.73
CA ARG A 67 14.04 2.66 11.78
C ARG A 67 14.45 3.94 11.06
N ARG A 68 13.90 4.19 9.88
CA ARG A 68 14.11 5.43 9.12
C ARG A 68 13.65 6.65 9.91
N ALA A 69 12.44 6.61 10.48
CA ALA A 69 11.88 7.70 11.27
C ALA A 69 12.79 8.03 12.47
N ASP A 70 13.25 7.01 13.20
CA ASP A 70 14.16 7.18 14.34
C ASP A 70 15.50 7.80 13.94
N MET A 71 16.06 7.40 12.79
CA MET A 71 17.31 7.96 12.27
C MET A 71 17.14 9.42 11.84
N LEU A 72 16.02 9.75 11.20
CA LEU A 72 15.70 11.12 10.81
C LEU A 72 15.47 12.01 12.05
N ASP A 73 14.90 11.46 13.12
CA ASP A 73 14.71 12.15 14.39
C ASP A 73 16.02 12.51 15.07
N LYS A 74 16.93 11.55 15.17
CA LYS A 74 18.27 11.78 15.75
C LYS A 74 19.16 12.71 14.92
N ALA A 75 18.90 12.84 13.62
CA ALA A 75 19.74 13.62 12.72
C ALA A 75 19.50 15.13 12.76
N TYR A 76 18.38 15.59 13.36
CA TYR A 76 18.05 17.02 13.50
C TYR A 76 18.27 17.83 12.22
N LEU A 77 17.74 17.35 11.09
CA LEU A 77 17.94 17.97 9.78
C LEU A 77 17.07 19.22 9.63
N TYR A 78 17.55 20.38 10.09
CA TYR A 78 16.86 21.67 9.92
C TYR A 78 17.31 22.42 8.67
N VAL A 79 16.35 23.06 8.01
CA VAL A 79 16.53 23.93 6.85
C VAL A 79 15.97 25.31 7.17
N GLU A 80 16.72 26.34 6.79
CA GLU A 80 16.33 27.73 6.97
C GLU A 80 15.55 28.24 5.77
N PHE A 81 14.37 28.80 6.01
CA PHE A 81 13.55 29.45 5.01
C PHE A 81 13.57 30.97 5.19
N PRO A 82 14.08 31.74 4.22
CA PRO A 82 14.22 33.20 4.31
C PRO A 82 12.99 34.01 4.72
N ARG A 83 11.78 33.61 4.29
CA ARG A 83 10.49 34.29 4.61
C ARG A 83 9.74 33.67 5.78
N ARG A 84 10.12 32.48 6.20
CA ARG A 84 9.34 31.67 7.15
C ARG A 84 10.17 31.51 8.42
N ARG A 85 10.43 30.27 8.81
CA ARG A 85 11.26 29.89 9.97
C ARG A 85 12.05 28.65 9.62
N TYR A 86 12.93 28.22 10.52
CA TYR A 86 13.55 26.91 10.42
C TYR A 86 12.48 25.82 10.38
N ALA A 87 12.59 24.90 9.42
CA ALA A 87 11.75 23.72 9.37
C ALA A 87 12.60 22.46 9.35
N ARG A 88 12.06 21.39 9.94
CA ARG A 88 12.72 20.10 10.00
C ARG A 88 12.40 19.30 8.73
N LEU A 89 13.39 18.60 8.19
CA LEU A 89 13.19 17.60 7.16
C LEU A 89 12.83 16.26 7.80
N GLY A 90 11.84 15.57 7.25
CA GLY A 90 11.32 14.32 7.84
C GLY A 90 10.02 13.85 7.21
N GLU A 91 9.50 12.73 7.71
CA GLU A 91 8.25 12.11 7.23
C GLU A 91 7.01 12.46 8.08
N SER A 92 7.14 13.25 9.15
CA SER A 92 6.00 13.63 9.98
C SER A 92 5.20 14.78 9.34
N PHE A 93 3.92 14.89 9.69
CA PHE A 93 3.02 15.96 9.21
C PHE A 93 3.56 17.38 9.44
N GLN A 94 4.45 17.57 10.43
CA GLN A 94 5.07 18.85 10.76
C GLN A 94 6.43 19.06 10.07
N ALA A 95 6.93 18.07 9.33
CA ALA A 95 8.21 18.08 8.66
C ALA A 95 8.07 18.15 7.13
N TYR A 96 9.11 18.64 6.46
CA TYR A 96 9.14 18.75 5.01
C TYR A 96 9.88 17.56 4.39
N TYR A 97 9.32 17.02 3.32
CA TYR A 97 10.11 16.23 2.37
C TYR A 97 11.10 17.15 1.63
N PRO A 98 12.30 16.67 1.27
CA PRO A 98 13.30 17.44 0.53
C PRO A 98 12.77 18.18 -0.71
N GLU A 99 11.93 17.50 -1.48
CA GLU A 99 11.34 17.99 -2.73
C GLU A 99 10.37 19.14 -2.45
N TYR A 100 9.55 18.99 -1.41
CA TYR A 100 8.62 20.03 -0.99
C TYR A 100 9.36 21.25 -0.42
N ALA A 101 10.42 21.05 0.38
CA ALA A 101 11.28 22.13 0.85
C ALA A 101 11.93 22.92 -0.31
N ALA A 102 12.35 22.22 -1.38
CA ALA A 102 12.91 22.86 -2.57
C ALA A 102 11.87 23.70 -3.33
N ALA A 103 10.63 23.19 -3.45
CA ALA A 103 9.52 23.92 -4.05
C ALA A 103 9.21 25.21 -3.29
N VAL A 104 9.09 25.13 -1.96
CA VAL A 104 8.84 26.30 -1.09
C VAL A 104 9.94 27.35 -1.22
N LEU A 105 11.23 26.95 -1.28
CA LEU A 105 12.31 27.92 -1.50
C LEU A 105 12.20 28.64 -2.85
N LYS A 106 11.67 27.97 -3.88
CA LYS A 106 11.46 28.59 -5.21
C LYS A 106 10.29 29.58 -5.17
N GLU A 107 9.18 29.20 -4.54
CA GLU A 107 8.00 30.05 -4.34
C GLU A 107 8.37 31.30 -3.52
N ASP A 108 8.99 31.11 -2.35
CA ASP A 108 9.39 32.20 -1.47
C ASP A 108 10.37 33.16 -2.18
N MET A 109 11.30 32.64 -2.99
CA MET A 109 12.20 33.49 -3.80
C MET A 109 11.44 34.31 -4.82
N SER A 110 10.46 33.73 -5.51
CA SER A 110 9.66 34.45 -6.51
C SER A 110 8.86 35.59 -5.87
N ALA A 111 8.33 35.36 -4.67
CA ALA A 111 7.61 36.37 -3.90
C ALA A 111 8.53 37.51 -3.44
N ASP A 112 9.74 37.20 -2.95
CA ASP A 112 10.71 38.24 -2.54
C ASP A 112 11.25 39.05 -3.74
N LEU A 113 11.44 38.40 -4.89
CA LEU A 113 11.85 39.09 -6.12
C LEU A 113 10.76 40.02 -6.66
N ALA A 114 9.49 39.67 -6.50
CA ALA A 114 8.39 40.53 -6.90
C ALA A 114 8.29 41.80 -6.05
N ILE A 115 8.69 41.74 -4.77
CA ILE A 115 8.72 42.91 -3.86
C ILE A 115 9.91 43.81 -4.18
N ALA A 116 11.08 43.24 -4.42
CA ALA A 116 12.31 43.97 -4.69
C ALA A 116 12.42 44.55 -6.11
N ALA A 117 11.38 44.41 -6.95
CA ALA A 117 11.46 44.51 -8.41
C ALA A 117 12.07 45.81 -8.97
N GLU A 118 12.10 46.88 -8.19
CA GLU A 118 12.57 48.21 -8.61
C GLU A 118 14.04 48.51 -8.23
N ASP A 119 14.63 47.79 -7.25
CA ASP A 119 16.02 47.99 -6.82
C ASP A 119 16.92 46.81 -7.21
N SER A 120 17.84 47.07 -8.14
CA SER A 120 18.82 46.09 -8.61
C SER A 120 19.73 45.53 -7.49
N ALA A 121 20.04 46.32 -6.46
CA ALA A 121 20.86 45.89 -5.34
C ALA A 121 20.07 44.92 -4.44
N GLU A 122 18.80 45.23 -4.17
CA GLU A 122 17.92 44.35 -3.38
C GLU A 122 17.64 43.03 -4.12
N VAL A 123 17.38 43.07 -5.42
CA VAL A 123 17.21 41.86 -6.25
C VAL A 123 18.44 40.95 -6.14
N GLN A 124 19.65 41.51 -6.20
CA GLN A 124 20.89 40.74 -6.04
C GLN A 124 21.05 40.20 -4.62
N ALA A 125 20.68 40.96 -3.59
CA ALA A 125 20.69 40.50 -2.21
C ALA A 125 19.73 39.31 -1.99
N VAL A 126 18.50 39.38 -2.52
CA VAL A 126 17.53 38.29 -2.51
C VAL A 126 18.10 37.06 -3.19
N ARG A 127 18.62 37.18 -4.42
CA ARG A 127 19.23 36.05 -5.15
C ARG A 127 20.35 35.38 -4.36
N LYS A 128 21.24 36.16 -3.73
CA LYS A 128 22.33 35.63 -2.88
C LYS A 128 21.78 34.90 -1.66
N LYS A 129 20.80 35.46 -0.96
CA LYS A 129 20.15 34.84 0.21
C LYS A 129 19.55 33.47 -0.13
N TYR A 130 18.78 33.38 -1.21
CA TYR A 130 18.17 32.12 -1.64
C TYR A 130 19.18 31.13 -2.24
N ALA A 131 20.26 31.61 -2.88
CA ALA A 131 21.34 30.74 -3.31
C ALA A 131 22.03 30.05 -2.11
N LEU A 132 22.25 30.78 -1.01
CA LEU A 132 22.78 30.21 0.22
C LEU A 132 21.80 29.20 0.86
N ALA A 133 20.51 29.54 0.94
CA ALA A 133 19.47 28.65 1.46
C ALA A 133 19.40 27.33 0.65
N ARG A 134 19.43 27.40 -0.68
CA ARG A 134 19.48 26.21 -1.56
C ARG A 134 20.73 25.37 -1.33
N ARG A 135 21.90 25.99 -1.15
CA ARG A 135 23.14 25.27 -0.81
C ARG A 135 23.04 24.56 0.54
N ARG A 136 22.43 25.19 1.55
CA ARG A 136 22.19 24.58 2.87
C ARG A 136 21.21 23.41 2.76
N LEU A 137 20.08 23.60 2.06
CA LEU A 137 19.12 22.54 1.78
C LEU A 137 19.82 21.36 1.10
N ALA A 138 20.58 21.59 0.02
CA ALA A 138 21.29 20.52 -0.70
C ALA A 138 22.21 19.67 0.20
N ARG A 139 22.87 20.28 1.20
CA ARG A 139 23.66 19.54 2.19
C ARG A 139 22.78 18.66 3.09
N GLN A 140 21.64 19.17 3.54
CA GLN A 140 20.71 18.40 4.36
C GLN A 140 20.03 17.28 3.55
N VAL A 141 19.70 17.52 2.27
CA VAL A 141 19.16 16.49 1.37
C VAL A 141 20.14 15.34 1.19
N ARG A 142 21.45 15.61 1.09
CA ARG A 142 22.46 14.53 1.04
C ARG A 142 22.44 13.67 2.31
N LYS A 143 22.30 14.28 3.49
CA LYS A 143 22.17 13.55 4.75
C LYS A 143 20.88 12.76 4.83
N TYR A 144 19.76 13.36 4.41
CA TYR A 144 18.45 12.72 4.34
C TYR A 144 18.51 11.46 3.48
N ARG A 145 19.03 11.57 2.25
CA ARG A 145 19.16 10.44 1.32
C ARG A 145 20.11 9.36 1.83
N ALA A 146 21.18 9.74 2.52
CA ALA A 146 22.08 8.79 3.17
C ALA A 146 21.38 8.02 4.31
N ILE A 147 20.48 8.68 5.05
CA ILE A 147 19.65 8.03 6.07
C ILE A 147 18.63 7.08 5.42
N GLU A 148 17.96 7.51 4.36
CA GLU A 148 17.05 6.64 3.61
C GLU A 148 17.75 5.38 3.12
N ALA A 149 18.89 5.51 2.44
CA ALA A 149 19.66 4.37 1.95
C ALA A 149 20.16 3.46 3.09
N ARG A 150 20.53 4.03 4.24
CA ARG A 150 21.00 3.23 5.39
C ARG A 150 19.86 2.56 6.17
N SER A 151 18.64 3.07 6.04
CA SER A 151 17.47 2.53 6.77
C SER A 151 16.94 1.22 6.19
N GLY A 152 17.31 0.86 4.95
CA GLY A 152 16.73 -0.27 4.22
C GLY A 152 15.30 -0.03 3.73
N TYR A 153 14.77 1.19 3.93
CA TYR A 153 13.42 1.56 3.54
C TYR A 153 13.16 1.43 2.02
N PRO A 154 14.05 1.91 1.13
CA PRO A 154 13.84 1.75 -0.31
C PRO A 154 13.72 0.29 -0.74
N GLU A 155 14.60 -0.57 -0.22
CA GLU A 155 14.64 -2.00 -0.54
C GLU A 155 13.39 -2.71 -0.01
N ALA A 156 12.98 -2.43 1.24
CA ALA A 156 11.78 -2.98 1.83
C ALA A 156 10.51 -2.53 1.08
N LEU A 157 10.47 -1.27 0.63
CA LEU A 157 9.35 -0.73 -0.15
C LEU A 157 9.23 -1.40 -1.52
N GLU A 158 10.34 -1.64 -2.22
CA GLU A 158 10.31 -2.34 -3.49
C GLU A 158 9.91 -3.81 -3.33
N ARG A 159 10.35 -4.47 -2.24
CA ARG A 159 9.92 -5.84 -1.90
C ARG A 159 8.42 -5.90 -1.61
N ASP A 160 7.91 -4.98 -0.81
CA ASP A 160 6.48 -4.85 -0.51
C ASP A 160 5.67 -4.68 -1.80
N LYS A 161 6.03 -3.73 -2.67
CA LYS A 161 5.37 -3.54 -3.98
C LYS A 161 5.43 -4.79 -4.86
N ALA A 162 6.55 -5.50 -4.89
CA ALA A 162 6.69 -6.73 -5.68
C ALA A 162 5.78 -7.83 -5.15
N SER A 163 5.80 -8.06 -3.83
CA SER A 163 4.96 -9.05 -3.17
C SER A 163 3.46 -8.72 -3.28
N TYR A 164 3.09 -7.44 -3.20
CA TYR A 164 1.73 -6.97 -3.43
C TYR A 164 1.25 -7.31 -4.84
N ARG A 165 2.08 -7.07 -5.88
CA ARG A 165 1.73 -7.43 -7.26
C ARG A 165 1.55 -8.92 -7.45
N ARG A 166 2.42 -9.74 -6.86
CA ARG A 166 2.29 -11.21 -6.89
C ARG A 166 1.00 -11.66 -6.22
N PHE A 167 0.73 -11.13 -5.03
CA PHE A 167 -0.48 -11.42 -4.28
C PHE A 167 -1.74 -11.03 -5.06
N HIS A 168 -1.76 -9.84 -5.68
CA HIS A 168 -2.88 -9.40 -6.50
C HIS A 168 -3.09 -10.30 -7.74
N ALA A 169 -2.02 -10.74 -8.39
CA ALA A 169 -2.13 -11.67 -9.51
C ALA A 169 -2.70 -13.03 -9.08
N ALA A 170 -2.27 -13.55 -7.93
CA ALA A 170 -2.80 -14.80 -7.37
C ALA A 170 -4.26 -14.65 -6.92
N HIS A 171 -4.61 -13.50 -6.34
CA HIS A 171 -5.99 -13.12 -6.03
C HIS A 171 -6.87 -13.16 -7.28
N ASP A 172 -6.47 -12.45 -8.34
CA ASP A 172 -7.27 -12.35 -9.57
C ASP A 172 -7.40 -13.70 -10.28
N ALA A 173 -6.34 -14.52 -10.27
CA ALA A 173 -6.37 -15.87 -10.82
C ALA A 173 -7.34 -16.78 -10.05
N LEU A 174 -7.36 -16.69 -8.72
CA LEU A 174 -8.31 -17.43 -7.89
C LEU A 174 -9.74 -16.89 -8.06
N ALA A 175 -9.93 -15.57 -8.11
CA ALA A 175 -11.21 -14.89 -8.35
C ALA A 175 -11.85 -15.24 -9.72
N ALA A 176 -11.02 -15.50 -10.72
CA ALA A 176 -11.45 -15.96 -12.04
C ALA A 176 -11.90 -17.42 -12.06
N TYR A 177 -11.56 -18.23 -11.05
CA TYR A 177 -11.98 -19.62 -10.97
C TYR A 177 -13.51 -19.72 -10.84
N ARG A 178 -14.09 -20.73 -11.49
CA ARG A 178 -15.54 -20.99 -11.44
C ARG A 178 -15.77 -22.36 -10.80
N PRO A 179 -16.11 -22.40 -9.49
CA PRO A 179 -16.33 -23.65 -8.82
C PRO A 179 -17.60 -24.33 -9.32
N VAL A 180 -17.49 -25.62 -9.65
CA VAL A 180 -18.60 -26.46 -10.13
C VAL A 180 -19.15 -27.38 -9.05
N ALA A 181 -18.42 -27.55 -7.94
CA ALA A 181 -18.79 -28.41 -6.83
C ALA A 181 -18.74 -27.69 -5.47
N LEU A 182 -19.62 -28.08 -4.54
CA LEU A 182 -19.61 -27.56 -3.17
C LEU A 182 -18.28 -27.81 -2.44
N ALA A 183 -17.58 -28.90 -2.79
CA ALA A 183 -16.26 -29.20 -2.25
C ALA A 183 -15.20 -28.14 -2.62
N GLU A 184 -15.28 -27.59 -3.83
CA GLU A 184 -14.40 -26.53 -4.32
C GLU A 184 -14.69 -25.21 -3.61
N VAL A 185 -15.97 -24.85 -3.46
CA VAL A 185 -16.41 -23.67 -2.70
C VAL A 185 -15.92 -23.75 -1.25
N ALA A 186 -16.05 -24.92 -0.60
CA ALA A 186 -15.57 -25.13 0.75
C ALA A 186 -14.03 -25.04 0.85
N ALA A 187 -13.30 -25.50 -0.17
CA ALA A 187 -11.84 -25.38 -0.21
C ALA A 187 -11.40 -23.91 -0.33
N ILE A 188 -12.07 -23.13 -1.19
CA ILE A 188 -11.83 -21.68 -1.34
C ILE A 188 -12.08 -20.97 -0.01
N ILE A 189 -13.27 -21.15 0.60
CA ILE A 189 -13.61 -20.49 1.86
C ILE A 189 -12.60 -20.81 2.97
N ARG A 190 -12.15 -22.07 3.07
CA ARG A 190 -11.15 -22.46 4.08
C ARG A 190 -9.81 -21.77 3.85
N ALA A 191 -9.30 -21.80 2.62
CA ALA A 191 -8.02 -21.17 2.30
C ALA A 191 -8.07 -19.66 2.53
N THR A 192 -9.15 -19.00 2.12
CA THR A 192 -9.30 -17.55 2.30
C THR A 192 -9.47 -17.17 3.76
N ALA A 193 -10.15 -18.00 4.56
CA ALA A 193 -10.26 -17.81 6.01
C ALA A 193 -8.92 -18.00 6.74
N ALA A 194 -8.11 -18.99 6.34
CA ALA A 194 -6.78 -19.22 6.90
C ALA A 194 -5.83 -18.03 6.62
N VAL A 195 -5.96 -17.41 5.46
CA VAL A 195 -5.15 -16.27 5.01
C VAL A 195 -5.70 -14.92 5.48
N GLY A 196 -6.99 -14.84 5.85
CA GLY A 196 -7.69 -13.61 6.25
C GLY A 196 -6.96 -12.72 7.26
N PRO A 197 -6.29 -13.27 8.30
CA PRO A 197 -5.49 -12.46 9.23
C PRO A 197 -4.30 -11.72 8.60
N PHE A 198 -3.84 -12.13 7.42
CA PHE A 198 -2.63 -11.63 6.77
C PHE A 198 -2.90 -10.55 5.71
N VAL A 199 -4.08 -10.58 5.10
CA VAL A 199 -4.43 -9.72 3.95
C VAL A 199 -5.41 -8.61 4.32
N GLY A 200 -5.82 -8.54 5.59
CA GLY A 200 -6.83 -7.59 6.05
C GLY A 200 -8.20 -7.80 5.40
N TYR A 201 -9.20 -7.03 5.82
CA TYR A 201 -10.58 -7.20 5.34
C TYR A 201 -10.82 -6.83 3.87
N SER A 202 -9.89 -6.11 3.23
CA SER A 202 -10.13 -5.47 1.94
C SER A 202 -9.24 -5.96 0.80
N HIS A 203 -8.26 -6.85 1.06
CA HIS A 203 -7.31 -7.27 0.02
C HIS A 203 -7.33 -8.78 -0.24
N GLY A 204 -7.99 -9.58 0.61
CA GLY A 204 -8.23 -10.99 0.33
C GLY A 204 -9.47 -11.22 -0.53
N ILE A 205 -9.65 -12.47 -0.98
CA ILE A 205 -10.91 -12.93 -1.59
C ILE A 205 -12.06 -12.59 -0.66
N ASN A 206 -12.93 -11.71 -1.12
CA ASN A 206 -14.03 -11.16 -0.34
C ASN A 206 -15.36 -11.84 -0.71
N VAL A 207 -16.43 -11.48 0.01
CA VAL A 207 -17.77 -12.07 -0.19
C VAL A 207 -18.31 -11.79 -1.60
N ARG A 208 -17.95 -10.66 -2.21
CA ARG A 208 -18.34 -10.33 -3.58
C ARG A 208 -17.61 -11.23 -4.59
N ASP A 209 -16.31 -11.47 -4.41
CA ASP A 209 -15.57 -12.38 -5.29
C ASP A 209 -16.17 -13.80 -5.24
N ILE A 210 -16.50 -14.29 -4.04
CA ILE A 210 -17.18 -15.59 -3.87
C ILE A 210 -18.57 -15.56 -4.52
N ALA A 211 -19.33 -14.47 -4.40
CA ALA A 211 -20.62 -14.34 -5.06
C ALA A 211 -20.47 -14.36 -6.60
N ASP A 212 -19.48 -13.66 -7.15
CA ASP A 212 -19.18 -13.59 -8.58
C ASP A 212 -18.66 -14.94 -9.12
N MET A 213 -17.91 -15.70 -8.31
CA MET A 213 -17.53 -17.09 -8.62
C MET A 213 -18.76 -18.00 -8.76
N LEU A 214 -19.79 -17.77 -7.96
CA LEU A 214 -21.01 -18.59 -7.89
C LEU A 214 -22.13 -18.11 -8.83
N ASP A 215 -22.03 -16.90 -9.37
CA ASP A 215 -22.98 -16.37 -10.35
C ASP A 215 -22.65 -16.94 -11.73
N ILE A 216 -23.06 -18.19 -11.92
CA ILE A 216 -23.18 -18.79 -13.23
C ILE A 216 -24.44 -18.18 -13.85
N GLU A 217 -24.28 -17.34 -14.88
CA GLU A 217 -25.36 -17.05 -15.80
C GLU A 217 -25.91 -18.40 -16.29
N VAL A 218 -27.13 -18.72 -15.87
CA VAL A 218 -27.92 -19.79 -16.48
C VAL A 218 -28.18 -19.33 -17.90
N ALA A 219 -27.28 -19.67 -18.81
CA ALA A 219 -27.55 -19.65 -20.24
C ALA A 219 -28.64 -20.71 -20.47
N LEU A 220 -29.88 -20.23 -20.57
CA LEU A 220 -31.03 -20.97 -21.11
C LEU A 220 -30.76 -21.37 -22.57
#